data_AF-A0A434ERZ7-F1
#
_entry.id   AF-A0A434ERZ7-F1
#
_cell.length_a   1.000
_cell.length_b   1.000
_cell.length_c   1.000
_cell.angle_alpha   90.00
_cell.angle_beta   90.00
_cell.angle_gamma   90.00
#
_symmetry.space_group_name_H-M   'P 1'
#
loop_
_entity.id
_entity.type
_entity.pdbx_description
1 polymer ?
#
loop_
_entity_poly.entity_id
_entity_poly.type
_entity_poly.pdbx_seq_one_letter_code
_entity_poly.pdbx_strand_id
1 'polypeptide(L)'
;GVDGIRANAVAPGWVRTPMSVYEMKVAASANGSTPDEEFKALNSRIALRRVAEPEEIASCCLFLASDEASFVTGAVLVADGGGRAPTQNRAV
;
A
#
# COMPACT_ATOMS: atom_id res chain seq x y z
N GLY A 1 -25.30 6.93 -2.01
CA GLY A 1 -26.68 6.40 -2.14
C GLY A 1 -27.65 7.55 -2.23
N VAL A 2 -28.95 7.30 -2.09
CA VAL A 2 -29.98 8.36 -2.15
C VAL A 2 -29.78 9.45 -1.08
N ASP A 3 -29.10 9.11 0.02
CA ASP A 3 -28.78 10.03 1.12
C ASP A 3 -27.49 10.84 0.92
N GLY A 4 -26.86 10.78 -0.27
CA GLY A 4 -25.59 11.48 -0.54
C GLY A 4 -24.34 10.88 0.13
N ILE A 5 -24.48 9.78 0.89
CA ILE A 5 -23.35 9.10 1.54
C ILE A 5 -22.62 8.18 0.53
N ARG A 6 -21.29 8.24 0.54
CA ARG A 6 -20.38 7.34 -0.20
C ARG A 6 -19.51 6.55 0.78
N ALA A 7 -19.31 5.27 0.50
CA ALA A 7 -18.47 4.40 1.32
C ALA A 7 -17.50 3.63 0.43
N ASN A 8 -16.20 3.71 0.73
CA ASN A 8 -15.12 3.06 -0.02
C ASN A 8 -14.07 2.52 0.94
N ALA A 9 -13.20 1.64 0.46
CA ALA A 9 -12.04 1.14 1.21
C ALA A 9 -10.74 1.47 0.47
N VAL A 10 -9.68 1.77 1.22
CA VAL A 10 -8.31 1.84 0.71
C VAL A 10 -7.57 0.61 1.22
N ALA A 11 -6.98 -0.15 0.29
CA ALA A 11 -6.20 -1.33 0.56
C ALA A 11 -4.72 -1.04 0.26
N PRO A 12 -3.96 -0.52 1.24
CA PRO A 12 -2.57 -0.18 1.05
C PRO A 12 -1.68 -1.42 0.91
N GLY A 13 -0.55 -1.23 0.23
CA GLY A 13 0.61 -2.13 0.30
C GLY A 13 1.51 -1.77 1.48
N TRP A 14 2.82 -1.91 1.30
CA TRP A 14 3.79 -1.51 2.33
C TRP A 14 3.94 0.01 2.38
N VAL A 15 3.77 0.57 3.58
CA VAL A 15 3.82 2.00 3.86
C VAL A 15 4.80 2.24 5.01
N ARG A 16 5.65 3.26 4.90
CA ARG A 16 6.64 3.63 5.91
C ARG A 16 5.97 4.23 7.14
N THR A 17 5.55 3.37 8.06
CA THR A 17 4.92 3.75 9.33
C THR A 17 5.77 3.26 10.51
N PRO A 18 5.53 3.76 11.74
CA PRO A 18 6.17 3.19 12.93
C PRO A 18 5.96 1.66 13.06
N MET A 19 4.79 1.17 12.62
CA MET A 19 4.46 -0.26 12.60
C MET A 19 5.38 -1.03 11.63
N SER A 20 5.49 -0.61 10.37
CA SER A 20 6.35 -1.28 9.40
C SER A 20 7.84 -1.21 9.79
N VAL A 21 8.28 -0.09 10.38
CA VAL A 21 9.64 0.05 10.89
C VAL A 21 9.91 -0.93 12.03
N TYR A 22 8.94 -1.11 12.93
CA TYR A 22 9.03 -2.12 13.98
C TYR A 22 9.09 -3.54 13.39
N GLU A 23 8.24 -3.86 12.40
CA GLU A 23 8.27 -5.17 11.72
C GLU A 23 9.61 -5.46 11.06
N MET A 24 10.24 -4.48 10.39
CA MET A 24 11.58 -4.66 9.81
C MET A 24 12.66 -4.87 10.88
N LYS A 25 12.54 -4.25 12.06
CA LYS A 25 13.46 -4.53 13.18
C LYS A 25 13.33 -5.95 13.71
N VAL A 26 12.10 -6.45 13.81
CA VAL A 26 11.84 -7.84 14.23
C VAL A 26 12.40 -8.82 13.20
N ALA A 27 12.14 -8.59 11.91
CA ALA A 27 12.68 -9.40 10.82
C ALA A 27 14.22 -9.39 10.80
N ALA A 28 14.83 -8.22 10.95
CA ALA A 28 16.27 -8.06 10.98
C ALA A 28 16.94 -8.86 12.10
N SER A 29 16.35 -8.83 13.30
CA SER A 29 16.81 -9.63 14.45
C SER A 29 16.76 -11.13 14.18
N ALA A 30 15.71 -11.61 13.52
CA ALA A 30 15.54 -13.03 13.18
C ALA A 30 16.50 -13.50 12.06
N ASN A 31 16.82 -12.62 11.11
CA ASN A 31 17.61 -12.94 9.92
C ASN A 31 19.11 -12.63 10.07
N GLY A 32 19.53 -11.99 11.17
CA GLY A 32 20.92 -11.53 11.35
C GLY A 32 21.30 -10.43 10.36
N SER A 33 20.34 -9.56 10.01
CA SER A 33 20.49 -8.48 9.04
C SER A 33 20.19 -7.12 9.68
N THR A 34 20.11 -6.07 8.87
CA THR A 34 19.70 -4.72 9.28
C THR A 34 18.27 -4.39 8.78
N PRO A 35 17.52 -3.50 9.47
CA PRO A 35 16.20 -3.07 9.00
C PRO A 35 16.21 -2.49 7.58
N ASP A 36 17.29 -1.83 7.17
CA ASP A 36 17.44 -1.26 5.84
C ASP A 36 17.61 -2.35 4.76
N GLU A 37 18.32 -3.44 5.07
CA GLU A 37 18.42 -4.60 4.19
C GLU A 37 17.06 -5.30 4.02
N GLU A 38 16.28 -5.41 5.09
CA GLU A 38 14.91 -5.93 5.03
C GLU A 38 14.00 -5.05 4.17
N PHE A 39 14.05 -3.72 4.34
CA PHE A 39 13.34 -2.80 3.45
C PHE A 39 13.79 -2.92 1.99
N LYS A 40 15.08 -3.10 1.73
CA LYS A 40 15.61 -3.28 0.38
C LYS A 40 15.12 -4.58 -0.25
N ALA A 41 15.11 -5.67 0.53
CA ALA A 41 14.56 -6.96 0.10
C ALA A 41 13.07 -6.84 -0.20
N LEU A 42 12.31 -6.14 0.64
CA LEU A 42 10.89 -5.86 0.43
C LEU A 42 10.65 -5.03 -0.84
N ASN A 43 11.39 -3.93 -1.03
CA ASN A 43 11.30 -3.08 -2.22
C ASN A 43 11.52 -3.88 -3.51
N SER A 44 12.35 -4.92 -3.48
CA SER A 44 12.57 -5.79 -4.65
C SER A 44 11.33 -6.60 -5.08
N ARG A 45 10.30 -6.67 -4.23
CA ARG A 45 9.03 -7.37 -4.50
C ARG A 45 7.91 -6.42 -4.92
N ILE A 46 8.12 -5.11 -4.82
CA ILE A 46 7.15 -4.07 -5.20
C ILE A 46 7.49 -3.59 -6.62
N ALA A 47 6.49 -3.47 -7.51
CA ALA A 47 6.74 -3.08 -8.91
C ALA A 47 7.39 -1.69 -9.01
N LEU A 48 6.95 -0.74 -8.17
CA LEU A 48 7.55 0.61 -8.07
C LEU A 48 8.90 0.66 -7.31
N ARG A 49 9.41 -0.49 -6.85
CA ARG A 49 10.72 -0.62 -6.17
C ARG A 49 10.90 0.23 -4.92
N ARG A 50 9.79 0.60 -4.27
CA ARG A 50 9.78 1.33 -3.01
C ARG A 50 8.49 1.06 -2.23
N VAL A 51 8.57 1.17 -0.91
CA VAL A 51 7.39 1.36 -0.05
C VAL A 51 6.79 2.75 -0.27
N ALA A 52 5.52 2.90 0.03
CA ALA A 52 4.85 4.19 0.01
C ALA A 52 5.21 5.01 1.25
N GLU A 53 5.19 6.34 1.13
CA GLU A 53 5.12 7.23 2.28
C GLU A 53 3.65 7.41 2.73
N PRO A 54 3.38 7.68 4.02
CA PRO A 54 2.01 7.81 4.54
C PRO A 54 1.14 8.83 3.76
N GLU A 55 1.75 9.91 3.28
CA GLU A 55 1.09 10.99 2.53
C GLU A 55 0.51 10.51 1.20
N GLU A 56 1.10 9.47 0.59
CA GLU A 56 0.60 8.89 -0.65
C GLU A 56 -0.73 8.15 -0.40
N ILE A 57 -0.83 7.43 0.72
CA ILE A 57 -2.09 6.77 1.12
C ILE A 57 -3.12 7.81 1.56
N ALA A 58 -2.68 8.86 2.28
CA ALA A 58 -3.55 9.97 2.64
C ALA A 58 -4.14 10.66 1.40
N SER A 59 -3.36 10.81 0.33
CA SER A 59 -3.82 11.37 -0.94
C SER A 59 -4.89 10.49 -1.60
N CYS A 60 -4.76 9.16 -1.54
CA CYS A 60 -5.81 8.24 -1.99
C CYS A 60 -7.12 8.41 -1.18
N CYS A 61 -7.01 8.52 0.15
CA CYS A 61 -8.16 8.79 1.02
C CYS A 61 -8.80 10.15 0.69
N LEU A 62 -7.98 11.20 0.48
CA LEU A 62 -8.45 12.54 0.16
C LEU A 62 -9.23 12.56 -1.16
N PHE A 63 -8.71 11.90 -2.20
CA PHE A 63 -9.44 11.73 -3.45
C PHE A 63 -10.80 11.07 -3.22
N LEU A 64 -10.84 9.94 -2.49
CA LEU A 64 -12.11 9.26 -2.21
C LEU A 64 -13.07 10.10 -1.36
N ALA A 65 -12.57 11.03 -0.53
CA ALA A 65 -13.40 11.96 0.24
C ALA A 65 -13.86 13.18 -0.58
N SER A 66 -13.16 13.52 -1.67
CA SER A 66 -13.40 14.71 -2.48
C SER A 66 -14.61 14.62 -3.42
N ASP A 67 -14.95 15.74 -4.06
CA ASP A 67 -16.04 15.86 -5.05
C ASP A 67 -15.66 15.20 -6.40
N GLU A 68 -14.36 15.10 -6.68
CA GLU A 68 -13.80 14.40 -7.83
C GLU A 68 -14.14 12.91 -7.82
N ALA A 69 -14.45 12.35 -6.65
CA ALA A 69 -14.91 10.97 -6.48
C ALA A 69 -16.45 10.88 -6.27
N SER A 70 -17.22 11.87 -6.72
CA SER A 70 -18.68 11.96 -6.53
C SER A 70 -19.47 10.73 -7.02
N PHE A 71 -18.94 9.98 -7.98
CA PHE A 71 -19.55 8.75 -8.49
C PHE A 71 -18.89 7.45 -8.01
N VAL A 72 -17.91 7.54 -7.09
CA VAL A 72 -17.18 6.39 -6.56
C VAL A 72 -17.76 5.99 -5.20
N THR A 73 -18.45 4.85 -5.15
CA THR A 73 -18.91 4.21 -3.91
C THR A 73 -18.90 2.69 -4.07
N GLY A 74 -18.65 1.97 -2.98
CA GLY A 74 -18.52 0.51 -2.97
C GLY A 74 -17.19 -0.01 -3.53
N ALA A 75 -16.23 0.87 -3.80
CA ALA A 75 -14.95 0.49 -4.38
C ALA A 75 -13.92 0.12 -3.31
N VAL A 76 -13.03 -0.81 -3.66
CA VAL A 76 -11.76 -1.04 -2.95
C VAL A 76 -10.63 -0.49 -3.82
N LEU A 77 -10.02 0.60 -3.38
CA LEU A 77 -8.86 1.19 -4.04
C LEU A 77 -7.59 0.50 -3.54
N VAL A 78 -6.94 -0.29 -4.40
CA VAL A 78 -5.65 -0.91 -4.10
C VAL A 78 -4.53 0.11 -4.37
N ALA A 79 -3.84 0.52 -3.31
CA ALA A 79 -2.74 1.49 -3.34
C ALA A 79 -1.45 0.83 -2.83
N ASP A 80 -0.88 -0.07 -3.64
CA ASP A 80 0.17 -1.00 -3.18
C ASP A 80 1.46 -0.97 -4.00
N GLY A 81 1.60 -0.02 -4.93
CA GLY A 81 2.76 0.08 -5.81
C GLY A 81 2.99 -1.16 -6.68
N GLY A 82 1.94 -1.96 -6.93
CA GLY A 82 2.01 -3.21 -7.67
C GLY A 82 2.55 -4.39 -6.86
N GLY A 83 2.59 -4.31 -5.52
CA GLY A 83 3.05 -5.40 -4.66
C GLY A 83 2.19 -6.67 -4.75
N ARG A 84 0.91 -6.56 -5.11
CA ARG A 84 0.02 -7.71 -5.38
C ARG A 84 -0.04 -8.13 -6.85
N ALA A 85 0.59 -7.40 -7.77
CA ALA A 85 0.54 -7.76 -9.18
C ALA A 85 1.17 -9.16 -9.37
N PRO A 86 0.55 -10.07 -10.14
CA PRO A 86 1.12 -11.38 -10.41
C PRO A 86 2.37 -11.18 -11.28
N THR A 87 3.55 -11.06 -10.66
CA THR A 87 4.84 -11.10 -11.36
C THR A 87 5.27 -12.53 -11.68
N GLN A 88 4.33 -13.47 -11.72
CA GLN A 88 4.53 -14.78 -12.33
C GLN A 88 3.52 -14.99 -13.46
N ASN A 89 4.03 -14.82 -14.67
CA ASN A 89 3.69 -15.57 -15.88
C ASN A 89 2.43 -16.46 -15.76
N ARG A 90 1.24 -15.90 -15.98
CA ARG A 90 0.12 -16.70 -16.47
C ARG A 90 0.20 -16.70 -17.99
N ALA A 91 1.05 -17.59 -18.50
CA ALA A 91 0.91 -18.07 -19.86
C ALA A 91 -0.50 -18.65 -19.99
N VAL A 92 -1.34 -17.98 -20.77
CA VAL A 92 -2.41 -18.63 -21.53
C VAL A 92 -1.80 -19.17 -22.82
#